data_AF-A0A0U5MLB3-F1
#
_entry.id   AF-A0A0U5MLB3-F1
#
_cell.length_a   1.000
_cell.length_b   1.000
_cell.length_c   1.000
_cell.angle_alpha   90.00
_cell.angle_beta   90.00
_cell.angle_gamma   90.00
#
_symmetry.space_group_name_H-M   'P 1'
#
loop_
_entity.id
_entity.type
_entity.pdbx_description
1 polymer ?
#
loop_
_entity_poly.entity_id
_entity_poly.type
_entity_poly.pdbx_seq_one_letter_code
_entity_poly.pdbx_strand_id
1 'polypeptide(L)'
;MSEIADKPISALQAKREGYPEDKFEVHLLDQYKLYVEMADRVSARRMQASNMYMLVLSAAATAFALVPDKLSDKAKPLQLVLAMAALFIGVLWHRSLAYYRDLNEAKFKVIHEMEAALPMDAFDREWQFFKNRDRKGWWKKHVSLSTMERTMPMLAIAISIVAVVMVVPEMGWWEKVVMIVAR
;
A
#
# COMPACT_ATOMS: atom_id res chain seq x y z
N MET A 1 16.66 6.59 17.60
CA MET A 1 16.27 6.92 16.20
C MET A 1 16.78 8.31 15.79
N SER A 2 18.02 8.68 16.15
CA SER A 2 18.61 10.00 15.85
C SER A 2 20.02 9.94 15.25
N GLU A 3 20.53 8.75 14.92
CA GLU A 3 21.92 8.58 14.46
C GLU A 3 22.07 8.50 12.92
N ILE A 4 20.97 8.52 12.19
CA ILE A 4 20.96 8.43 10.71
C ILE A 4 20.93 9.83 10.07
N ALA A 5 20.53 10.87 10.81
CA ALA A 5 20.36 12.23 10.26
C ALA A 5 21.69 12.96 9.97
N ASP A 6 22.77 12.67 10.71
CA ASP A 6 24.07 13.34 10.54
C ASP A 6 25.04 12.62 9.57
N LYS A 7 24.74 11.38 9.17
CA LYS A 7 25.60 10.57 8.27
C LYS A 7 25.44 10.77 6.75
N PRO A 8 24.40 11.41 6.17
CA PRO A 8 24.21 11.37 4.72
C PRO A 8 25.13 12.33 3.97
N ILE A 9 25.37 13.52 4.52
CA ILE A 9 26.21 14.54 3.91
C ILE A 9 27.67 14.08 3.83
N SER A 10 28.18 13.40 4.88
CA SER A 10 29.57 12.92 4.90
C SER A 10 29.85 11.85 3.85
N ALA A 11 28.89 10.98 3.53
CA ALA A 11 29.04 9.95 2.52
C ALA A 11 29.04 10.52 1.09
N LEU A 12 28.24 11.57 0.84
CA LEU A 12 28.24 12.30 -0.43
C LEU A 12 29.51 13.15 -0.60
N GLN A 13 29.97 13.81 0.46
CA GLN A 13 31.21 14.59 0.47
C GLN A 13 32.44 13.72 0.20
N ALA A 14 32.55 12.55 0.84
CA ALA A 14 33.62 11.59 0.58
C ALA A 14 33.65 11.09 -0.88
N LYS A 15 32.48 10.98 -1.53
CA LYS A 15 32.41 10.64 -2.96
C LYS A 15 32.82 11.80 -3.87
N ARG A 16 32.61 13.05 -3.45
CA ARG A 16 32.98 14.26 -4.22
C ARG A 16 34.49 14.41 -4.35
N GLU A 17 35.24 14.16 -3.28
CA GLU A 17 36.70 14.32 -3.26
C GLU A 17 37.45 13.42 -4.27
N GLY A 18 36.84 12.29 -4.69
CA GLY A 18 37.38 11.38 -5.70
C GLY A 18 36.75 11.51 -7.09
N TYR A 19 35.92 12.52 -7.34
CA TYR A 19 35.14 12.67 -8.58
C TYR A 19 35.64 13.85 -9.42
N PRO A 20 35.63 13.78 -10.77
CA PRO A 20 35.93 14.94 -11.61
C PRO A 20 35.02 16.12 -11.28
N GLU A 21 35.59 17.23 -10.80
CA GLU A 21 34.83 18.41 -10.35
C GLU A 21 33.93 18.99 -11.44
N ASP A 22 34.41 18.99 -12.69
CA ASP A 22 33.70 19.51 -13.86
C ASP A 22 32.42 18.71 -14.20
N LYS A 23 32.31 17.47 -13.70
CA LYS A 23 31.19 16.57 -14.01
C LYS A 23 30.30 16.25 -12.82
N PHE A 24 30.77 16.48 -11.59
CA PHE A 24 30.07 16.07 -10.38
C PHE A 24 28.64 16.63 -10.33
N GLU A 25 28.48 17.94 -10.51
CA GLU A 25 27.16 18.59 -10.43
C GLU A 25 26.22 18.14 -11.55
N VAL A 26 26.73 17.99 -12.77
CA VAL A 26 25.96 17.52 -13.93
C VAL A 26 25.46 16.08 -13.70
N HIS A 27 26.36 15.18 -13.30
CA HIS A 27 26.00 13.78 -13.06
C HIS A 27 25.10 13.61 -11.82
N LEU A 28 25.28 14.43 -10.78
CA LEU A 28 24.40 14.45 -9.61
C LEU A 28 22.98 14.87 -10.02
N LEU A 29 22.86 15.96 -10.78
CA LEU A 29 21.56 16.45 -11.26
C LEU A 29 20.87 15.42 -12.17
N ASP A 30 21.62 14.73 -13.03
CA ASP A 30 21.05 13.69 -13.90
C ASP A 30 20.61 12.45 -13.13
N GLN A 31 21.39 12.01 -12.13
CA GLN A 31 20.96 10.96 -11.21
C GLN A 31 19.70 11.37 -10.44
N TYR A 32 19.64 12.62 -9.98
CA TYR A 32 18.49 13.16 -9.26
C TYR A 32 17.22 13.11 -10.11
N LYS A 33 17.28 13.63 -11.35
CA LYS A 33 16.16 13.60 -12.30
C LYS A 33 15.64 12.17 -12.52
N LEU A 34 16.54 11.24 -12.84
CA LEU A 34 16.18 9.83 -13.06
C LEU A 34 15.57 9.19 -11.81
N TYR A 35 16.13 9.48 -10.63
CA TYR A 35 15.66 8.90 -9.38
C TYR A 35 14.28 9.42 -8.98
N VAL A 36 14.05 10.73 -9.11
CA VAL A 36 12.74 11.36 -8.87
C VAL A 36 11.69 10.80 -9.83
N GLU A 37 12.01 10.66 -11.11
CA GLU A 37 11.11 10.04 -12.09
C GLU A 37 10.77 8.59 -11.70
N MET A 38 11.76 7.81 -11.29
CA MET A 38 11.52 6.45 -10.79
C MET A 38 10.67 6.43 -9.52
N ALA A 39 10.85 7.41 -8.63
CA ALA A 39 10.06 7.52 -7.41
C ALA A 39 8.58 7.84 -7.72
N ASP A 40 8.32 8.75 -8.65
CA ASP A 40 6.96 9.05 -9.11
C ASP A 40 6.28 7.84 -9.76
N ARG A 41 7.02 7.09 -10.60
CA ARG A 41 6.53 5.84 -11.20
C ARG A 41 6.07 4.81 -10.17
N VAL A 42 6.60 4.79 -8.94
CA VAL A 42 6.11 3.90 -7.88
C VAL A 42 4.69 4.26 -7.45
N SER A 43 4.37 5.55 -7.34
CA SER A 43 3.02 6.01 -7.03
C SER A 43 2.02 5.58 -8.10
N ALA A 44 2.39 5.68 -9.39
CA ALA A 44 1.57 5.17 -10.49
C ALA A 44 1.34 3.65 -10.40
N ARG A 45 2.40 2.87 -10.10
CA ARG A 45 2.29 1.41 -9.90
C ARG A 45 1.40 1.04 -8.72
N ARG A 46 1.45 1.78 -7.61
CA ARG A 46 0.57 1.60 -6.44
C ARG A 46 -0.91 1.78 -6.83
N MET A 47 -1.21 2.81 -7.62
CA MET A 47 -2.58 3.06 -8.11
C MET A 47 -3.04 1.94 -9.06
N GLN A 48 -2.19 1.52 -10.00
CA GLN A 48 -2.49 0.42 -10.92
C GLN A 48 -2.75 -0.90 -10.16
N ALA A 49 -1.89 -1.24 -9.19
CA ALA A 49 -2.06 -2.43 -8.37
C ALA A 49 -3.38 -2.38 -7.58
N SER A 50 -3.72 -1.23 -6.99
CA SER A 50 -4.98 -1.04 -6.26
C SER A 50 -6.21 -1.25 -7.15
N ASN A 51 -6.17 -0.77 -8.39
CA ASN A 51 -7.24 -1.01 -9.37
C ASN A 51 -7.37 -2.49 -9.72
N MET A 52 -6.27 -3.22 -9.89
CA MET A 52 -6.30 -4.66 -10.15
C MET A 52 -6.94 -5.44 -8.99
N TYR A 53 -6.58 -5.12 -7.74
CA TYR A 53 -7.21 -5.74 -6.57
C TYR A 53 -8.72 -5.47 -6.53
N MET A 54 -9.13 -4.22 -6.76
CA MET A 54 -10.55 -3.85 -6.76
C MET A 54 -11.33 -4.58 -7.85
N LEU A 55 -10.78 -4.73 -9.05
CA LEU A 55 -11.40 -5.48 -10.14
C LEU A 55 -11.58 -6.96 -9.80
N VAL A 56 -10.52 -7.62 -9.29
CA VAL A 56 -10.59 -9.04 -8.91
C VAL A 56 -11.60 -9.26 -7.78
N LEU A 57 -11.60 -8.39 -6.77
CA LEU A 57 -12.58 -8.46 -5.67
C LEU A 57 -14.02 -8.23 -6.15
N SER A 58 -14.23 -7.30 -7.09
CA SER A 58 -15.55 -7.05 -7.69
C SER A 58 -16.04 -8.24 -8.51
N ALA A 59 -15.14 -8.87 -9.27
CA ALA A 59 -15.43 -10.09 -10.01
C ALA A 59 -15.76 -11.26 -9.07
N ALA A 60 -15.00 -11.43 -7.98
CA ALA A 60 -15.27 -12.44 -6.96
C ALA A 60 -16.63 -12.20 -6.26
N ALA A 61 -16.96 -10.95 -5.93
CA ALA A 61 -18.25 -10.58 -5.35
C ALA A 61 -19.41 -10.86 -6.32
N THR A 62 -19.24 -10.55 -7.61
CA THR A 62 -20.24 -10.84 -8.64
C THR A 62 -20.42 -12.35 -8.81
N ALA A 63 -19.33 -13.11 -8.87
CA ALA A 63 -19.38 -14.57 -8.93
C ALA A 63 -20.07 -15.17 -7.71
N PHE A 64 -19.81 -14.65 -6.51
CA PHE A 64 -20.46 -15.04 -5.27
C PHE A 64 -21.97 -14.81 -5.32
N ALA A 65 -22.42 -13.63 -5.80
CA ALA A 65 -23.83 -13.25 -5.88
C ALA A 65 -24.62 -14.01 -6.97
N LEU A 66 -23.95 -14.48 -8.02
CA LEU A 66 -24.59 -15.20 -9.13
C LEU A 66 -24.77 -16.71 -8.87
N VAL A 67 -24.25 -17.25 -7.76
CA VAL A 67 -24.47 -18.65 -7.40
C VAL A 67 -25.96 -18.85 -7.10
N PRO A 68 -26.71 -19.64 -7.89
CA PRO A 68 -28.16 -19.76 -7.73
C PRO A 68 -28.53 -20.51 -6.45
N ASP A 69 -29.46 -19.96 -5.66
CA ASP A 69 -29.98 -20.59 -4.42
C ASP A 69 -30.51 -22.02 -4.62
N LYS A 70 -30.97 -22.33 -5.84
CA LYS A 70 -31.55 -23.63 -6.21
C LYS A 70 -30.50 -24.70 -6.56
N LEU A 71 -29.24 -24.32 -6.78
CA LEU A 71 -28.14 -25.25 -6.90
C LEU A 71 -27.67 -25.63 -5.48
N SER A 72 -28.47 -26.48 -4.83
CA SER A 72 -28.17 -27.53 -3.83
C SER A 72 -26.83 -27.45 -3.08
N ASP A 73 -26.80 -27.90 -1.81
CA ASP A 73 -25.64 -27.99 -0.87
C ASP A 73 -24.23 -28.22 -1.45
N LYS A 74 -24.10 -28.73 -2.67
CA LYS A 74 -22.90 -28.80 -3.51
C LYS A 74 -22.33 -27.43 -3.96
N ALA A 75 -23.09 -26.34 -4.02
CA ALA A 75 -22.58 -25.02 -4.44
C ALA A 75 -22.03 -24.17 -3.27
N LYS A 76 -22.44 -24.48 -2.03
CA LYS A 76 -21.95 -23.79 -0.82
C LYS A 76 -20.43 -23.88 -0.64
N PRO A 77 -19.76 -25.04 -0.90
CA PRO A 77 -18.29 -25.12 -0.86
C PRO A 77 -17.62 -24.13 -1.81
N LEU A 78 -18.19 -23.92 -3.01
CA LEU A 78 -17.65 -22.96 -3.97
C LEU A 78 -17.79 -21.52 -3.46
N GLN A 79 -18.94 -21.15 -2.88
CA GLN A 79 -19.14 -19.83 -2.27
C GLN A 79 -18.15 -19.58 -1.12
N LEU A 80 -17.92 -20.58 -0.26
CA LEU A 80 -16.95 -20.48 0.82
C LEU A 80 -15.52 -20.26 0.28
N VAL A 81 -15.12 -21.02 -0.75
CA VAL A 81 -13.81 -20.86 -1.40
C VAL A 81 -13.67 -19.46 -2.00
N LEU A 82 -14.70 -18.94 -2.66
CA LEU A 82 -14.70 -17.59 -3.23
C LEU A 82 -14.57 -16.51 -2.14
N ALA A 83 -15.31 -16.64 -1.03
CA ALA A 83 -15.24 -15.71 0.09
C ALA A 83 -13.87 -15.74 0.79
N MET A 84 -13.29 -16.93 0.98
CA MET A 84 -11.94 -17.09 1.53
C MET A 84 -10.86 -16.54 0.59
N ALA A 85 -11.01 -16.73 -0.72
CA ALA A 85 -10.10 -16.15 -1.71
C ALA A 85 -10.18 -14.62 -1.70
N ALA A 86 -11.39 -14.05 -1.65
CA ALA A 86 -11.59 -12.60 -1.54
C ALA A 86 -10.96 -12.03 -0.26
N LEU A 87 -11.12 -12.73 0.87
CA LEU A 87 -10.48 -12.37 2.13
C LEU A 87 -8.95 -12.33 1.99
N PHE A 88 -8.36 -13.38 1.41
CA PHE A 88 -6.92 -13.46 1.20
C PHE A 88 -6.42 -12.35 0.27
N ILE A 89 -7.13 -12.07 -0.83
CA ILE A 89 -6.82 -10.98 -1.75
C ILE A 89 -6.89 -9.62 -1.05
N GLY A 90 -7.89 -9.40 -0.20
CA GLY A 90 -7.99 -8.18 0.62
C GLY A 90 -6.79 -7.98 1.54
N VAL A 91 -6.31 -9.06 2.18
CA VAL A 91 -5.09 -9.03 3.02
C VAL A 91 -3.84 -8.75 2.18
N LEU A 92 -3.72 -9.36 1.00
CA LEU A 92 -2.61 -9.08 0.07
C LEU A 92 -2.63 -7.62 -0.38
N TRP A 93 -3.79 -7.07 -0.73
CA TRP A 93 -3.93 -5.67 -1.09
C TRP A 93 -3.49 -4.76 0.05
N HIS A 94 -3.92 -5.05 1.28
CA HIS A 94 -3.50 -4.29 2.46
C HIS A 94 -1.97 -4.30 2.64
N ARG A 95 -1.33 -5.47 2.50
CA ARG A 95 0.14 -5.59 2.60
C ARG A 95 0.87 -4.88 1.46
N SER A 96 0.37 -4.97 0.24
CA SER A 96 0.95 -4.26 -0.91
C SER A 96 0.95 -2.75 -0.70
N LEU A 97 -0.14 -2.17 -0.18
CA LEU A 97 -0.17 -0.74 0.17
C LEU A 97 0.85 -0.36 1.25
N ALA A 98 1.00 -1.19 2.28
CA ALA A 98 2.01 -0.97 3.32
C ALA A 98 3.43 -1.00 2.72
N TYR A 99 3.73 -1.98 1.87
CA TYR A 99 5.01 -2.08 1.17
C TYR A 99 5.31 -0.82 0.32
N TYR A 100 4.35 -0.37 -0.50
CA TYR A 100 4.56 0.83 -1.32
C TYR A 100 4.75 2.10 -0.49
N ARG A 101 4.08 2.20 0.67
CA ARG A 101 4.28 3.30 1.61
C ARG A 101 5.72 3.32 2.13
N ASP A 102 6.19 2.18 2.63
CA ASP A 102 7.52 2.07 3.25
C ASP A 102 8.62 2.29 2.19
N LEU A 103 8.42 1.79 0.97
CA LEU A 103 9.31 2.04 -0.16
C LEU A 103 9.35 3.53 -0.55
N ASN A 104 8.19 4.19 -0.62
CA ASN A 104 8.15 5.62 -0.93
C ASN A 104 8.83 6.45 0.16
N GLU A 105 8.62 6.12 1.44
CA GLU A 105 9.34 6.78 2.54
C GLU A 105 10.86 6.64 2.40
N ALA A 106 11.35 5.45 2.06
CA ALA A 106 12.78 5.23 1.82
C ALA A 106 13.29 6.03 0.62
N LYS A 107 12.51 6.11 -0.47
CA LYS A 107 12.88 6.90 -1.65
C LYS A 107 12.95 8.40 -1.35
N PHE A 108 11.99 8.95 -0.60
CA PHE A 108 12.03 10.36 -0.21
C PHE A 108 13.24 10.70 0.66
N LYS A 109 13.67 9.79 1.55
CA LYS A 109 14.93 9.98 2.29
C LYS A 109 16.12 10.15 1.34
N VAL A 110 16.26 9.27 0.36
CA VAL A 110 17.35 9.38 -0.64
C VAL A 110 17.24 10.69 -1.45
N ILE A 111 16.03 11.09 -1.84
CA ILE A 111 15.80 12.37 -2.55
C ILE A 111 16.31 13.54 -1.70
N HIS A 112 15.95 13.61 -0.42
CA HIS A 112 16.41 14.68 0.48
C HIS A 112 17.93 14.64 0.72
N GLU A 113 18.54 13.46 0.77
CA GLU A 113 20.01 13.34 0.83
C GLU A 113 20.69 13.90 -0.42
N MET A 114 20.12 13.65 -1.61
CA MET A 114 20.62 14.24 -2.86
C MET A 114 20.41 15.75 -2.91
N GLU A 115 19.26 16.24 -2.44
CA GLU A 115 18.93 17.67 -2.37
C GLU A 115 19.91 18.46 -1.50
N ALA A 116 20.48 17.86 -0.46
CA ALA A 116 21.49 18.51 0.38
C ALA A 116 22.76 18.92 -0.37
N ALA A 117 23.02 18.32 -1.54
CA ALA A 117 24.13 18.66 -2.42
C ALA A 117 23.71 19.48 -3.66
N LEU A 118 22.41 19.77 -3.82
CA LEU A 118 21.87 20.56 -4.93
C LEU A 118 21.60 22.02 -4.51
N PRO A 119 21.51 22.97 -5.46
CA PRO A 119 21.24 24.37 -5.15
C PRO A 119 19.86 24.63 -4.50
N MET A 120 18.91 23.71 -4.65
CA MET A 120 17.56 23.82 -4.12
C MET A 120 17.03 22.46 -3.68
N ASP A 121 16.39 22.49 -2.51
CA ASP A 121 15.71 21.41 -1.80
C ASP A 121 14.20 21.43 -2.10
N ALA A 122 13.82 21.12 -3.33
CA ALA A 122 12.46 21.30 -3.84
C ALA A 122 11.42 20.47 -3.05
N PHE A 123 11.68 19.18 -2.82
CA PHE A 123 10.77 18.28 -2.11
C PHE A 123 10.70 18.59 -0.62
N ASP A 124 11.83 18.94 0.02
CA ASP A 124 11.79 19.34 1.43
C ASP A 124 10.96 20.62 1.62
N ARG A 125 11.17 21.63 0.77
CA ARG A 125 10.34 22.85 0.77
C ARG A 125 8.88 22.56 0.52
N GLU A 126 8.54 21.72 -0.47
CA GLU A 126 7.17 21.31 -0.74
C GLU A 126 6.52 20.68 0.50
N TRP A 127 7.25 19.78 1.17
CA TRP A 127 6.78 19.12 2.39
C TRP A 127 6.56 20.12 3.53
N GLN A 128 7.45 21.10 3.71
CA GLN A 128 7.29 22.16 4.70
C GLN A 128 6.01 22.99 4.43
N PHE A 129 5.77 23.39 3.18
CA PHE A 129 4.53 24.09 2.81
C PHE A 129 3.28 23.23 3.01
N PHE A 130 3.36 21.94 2.69
CA PHE A 130 2.26 21.00 2.86
C PHE A 130 1.91 20.77 4.34
N LYS A 131 2.92 20.67 5.21
CA LYS A 131 2.77 20.50 6.66
C LYS A 131 2.28 21.76 7.36
N ASN A 132 2.74 22.94 6.92
CA ASN A 132 2.41 24.23 7.51
C ASN A 132 1.06 24.80 7.06
N ARG A 133 0.33 24.11 6.17
CA ARG A 133 -1.06 24.45 5.88
C ARG A 133 -1.92 24.23 7.13
N ASP A 134 -2.40 25.32 7.71
CA ASP A 134 -3.34 25.32 8.84
C ASP A 134 -4.65 24.62 8.41
N ARG A 135 -4.76 23.33 8.74
CA ARG A 135 -5.95 22.52 8.42
C ARG A 135 -7.00 22.75 9.50
N LYS A 136 -7.74 23.86 9.41
CA LYS A 136 -8.91 24.10 10.26
C LYS A 136 -10.01 23.09 9.92
N GLY A 137 -10.45 22.32 10.93
CA GLY A 137 -11.55 21.35 10.85
C GLY A 137 -11.13 19.90 11.10
N TRP A 138 -11.87 19.20 11.98
CA TRP A 138 -11.60 17.83 12.42
C TRP A 138 -11.43 16.82 11.27
N TRP A 139 -12.28 16.92 10.24
CA TRP A 139 -12.24 16.06 9.06
C TRP A 139 -10.97 16.21 8.20
N LYS A 140 -10.38 17.42 8.11
CA LYS A 140 -9.22 17.67 7.23
C LYS A 140 -7.87 17.35 7.88
N LYS A 141 -7.85 17.22 9.22
CA LYS A 141 -6.66 16.87 9.99
C LYS A 141 -6.32 15.37 9.90
N HIS A 142 -7.26 14.50 9.54
CA HIS A 142 -7.08 13.03 9.57
C HIS A 142 -7.23 12.34 8.21
N VAL A 143 -7.71 13.08 7.20
CA VAL A 143 -7.79 12.60 5.83
C VAL A 143 -6.46 12.84 5.13
N SER A 144 -5.54 11.89 5.30
CA SER A 144 -4.45 11.71 4.34
C SER A 144 -4.94 10.79 3.23
N LEU A 145 -4.46 11.00 1.99
CA LEU A 145 -4.74 10.09 0.89
C LEU A 145 -4.40 8.63 1.28
N SER A 146 -3.33 8.44 2.03
CA SER A 146 -2.93 7.14 2.56
C SER A 146 -3.91 6.55 3.58
N THR A 147 -4.61 7.37 4.36
CA THR A 147 -5.67 6.90 5.28
C THR A 147 -6.87 6.40 4.48
N MET A 148 -7.27 7.13 3.44
CA MET A 148 -8.37 6.73 2.55
C MET A 148 -8.05 5.43 1.83
N GLU A 149 -6.85 5.32 1.24
CA GLU A 149 -6.43 4.11 0.54
C GLU A 149 -6.32 2.89 1.46
N ARG A 150 -5.91 3.07 2.72
CA ARG A 150 -5.87 1.97 3.70
C ARG A 150 -7.27 1.49 4.08
N THR A 151 -8.27 2.35 4.02
CA THR A 151 -9.65 2.02 4.40
C THR A 151 -10.29 1.04 3.39
N MET A 152 -9.94 1.13 2.11
CA MET A 152 -10.55 0.29 1.06
C MET A 152 -10.26 -1.23 1.22
N PRO A 153 -9.01 -1.71 1.40
CA PRO A 153 -8.77 -3.12 1.69
C PRO A 153 -9.42 -3.58 2.99
N MET A 154 -9.49 -2.72 4.02
CA MET A 154 -10.13 -3.08 5.30
C MET A 154 -11.62 -3.35 5.12
N LEU A 155 -12.31 -2.56 4.29
CA LEU A 155 -13.69 -2.80 3.91
C LEU A 155 -13.84 -4.11 3.13
N ALA A 156 -12.97 -4.38 2.16
CA ALA A 156 -13.00 -5.64 1.40
C ALA A 156 -12.80 -6.87 2.32
N ILE A 157 -11.87 -6.79 3.27
CA ILE A 157 -11.64 -7.83 4.29
C ILE A 157 -12.90 -8.01 5.14
N ALA A 158 -13.48 -6.92 5.66
CA ALA A 158 -14.67 -6.99 6.50
C ALA A 158 -15.86 -7.62 5.77
N ILE A 159 -16.13 -7.21 4.52
CA ILE A 159 -17.17 -7.79 3.67
C ILE A 159 -16.93 -9.28 3.44
N SER A 160 -15.67 -9.67 3.17
CA SER A 160 -15.33 -11.09 2.96
C SER A 160 -15.52 -11.93 4.22
N ILE A 161 -15.21 -11.39 5.40
CA ILE A 161 -15.48 -12.05 6.70
C ILE A 161 -16.98 -12.25 6.88
N VAL A 162 -17.80 -11.23 6.62
CA VAL A 162 -19.27 -11.35 6.70
C VAL A 162 -19.78 -12.44 5.75
N ALA A 163 -19.28 -12.49 4.51
CA ALA A 163 -19.65 -13.54 3.56
C ALA A 163 -19.29 -14.95 4.05
N VAL A 164 -18.10 -15.13 4.65
CA VAL A 164 -17.72 -16.41 5.27
C VAL A 164 -18.66 -16.78 6.43
N VAL A 165 -18.93 -15.83 7.32
CA VAL A 165 -19.80 -16.05 8.49
C VAL A 165 -21.24 -16.42 8.08
N MET A 166 -21.74 -15.88 6.97
CA MET A 166 -23.06 -16.23 6.45
C MET A 166 -23.10 -17.65 5.86
N VAL A 167 -22.05 -18.09 5.15
CA VAL A 167 -22.03 -19.39 4.46
C VAL A 167 -21.75 -20.56 5.40
N VAL A 168 -20.91 -20.37 6.43
CA VAL A 168 -20.43 -21.45 7.31
C VAL A 168 -21.56 -22.20 8.05
N PRO A 169 -22.58 -21.52 8.65
CA PRO A 169 -23.68 -22.20 9.34
C PRO A 169 -24.52 -23.08 8.41
N GLU A 170 -24.73 -22.65 7.17
CA GLU A 170 -25.58 -23.36 6.21
C GLU A 170 -25.02 -24.69 5.72
N MET A 171 -23.74 -24.97 5.97
CA MET A 171 -23.08 -26.20 5.56
C MET A 171 -23.31 -27.38 6.51
N GLY A 172 -23.84 -27.18 7.73
CA GLY A 172 -24.12 -28.23 8.72
C GLY A 172 -22.91 -29.04 9.22
N TRP A 173 -21.74 -28.87 8.61
CA TRP A 173 -20.45 -29.47 8.98
C TRP A 173 -19.92 -29.02 10.34
N TRP A 174 -20.29 -27.82 10.80
CA TRP A 174 -19.85 -27.25 12.07
C TRP A 174 -20.34 -28.10 13.25
N GLU A 175 -21.55 -28.64 13.19
CA GLU A 175 -22.08 -29.56 14.19
C GLU A 175 -21.22 -30.83 14.29
N LYS A 176 -20.77 -31.36 13.14
CA LYS A 176 -19.89 -32.53 13.09
C LYS A 176 -18.49 -32.23 13.64
N VAL A 177 -17.93 -31.05 13.35
CA VAL A 177 -16.62 -30.63 13.89
C VAL A 177 -16.68 -30.41 15.40
N VAL A 178 -17.71 -29.70 15.89
CA VAL A 178 -17.93 -29.49 17.34
C VAL A 178 -18.09 -30.83 18.06
N MET A 179 -18.83 -31.79 17.49
CA MET A 179 -18.96 -33.13 18.07
C MET A 179 -17.65 -33.93 18.09
N ILE A 180 -16.73 -33.69 17.15
CA ILE A 180 -15.41 -34.35 17.13
C ILE A 180 -14.46 -33.72 18.14
N VAL A 181 -14.50 -32.40 18.32
CA VAL A 181 -13.64 -31.68 19.27
C VAL A 181 -14.12 -31.81 20.71
N ALA A 182 -15.43 -32.00 20.93
CA ALA A 182 -16.03 -32.18 22.25
C ALA A 182 -15.95 -33.62 22.80
N ARG A 183 -15.34 -34.55 22.05
CA ARG A 183 -15.18 -35.97 22.42
C ARG A 183 -13.74 -36.28 22.77
#